data_AF-A0A1F6JK78-F1
#
_entry.id   AF-A0A1F6JK78-F1
#
_cell.length_a   1.000
_cell.length_b   1.000
_cell.length_c   1.000
_cell.angle_alpha   90.00
_cell.angle_beta   90.00
_cell.angle_gamma   90.00
#
_symmetry.space_group_name_H-M   'P 1'
#
loop_
_entity.id
_entity.type
_entity.pdbx_description
1 polymer ?
#
loop_
_entity_poly.entity_id
_entity_poly.type
_entity_poly.pdbx_seq_one_letter_code
_entity_poly.pdbx_strand_id
1 'polypeptide(L)'
;MKRNLYTFTFLLLFILFSPKAVFASDFPPVTSGAGLFLPDSPFYSLDKLYQKVKLGFAFTPEKRAEVRNQILGERMAELRVMYAKADRRGINLSLIELTEEARKAEADIKEAQALGIDVSVLAKNVNDNLRDYRMILSKVSEGATSDVSLSLESASESLLASKIIVEDFLNTQDYEEAVNNDLEDELNTNVLGVSTRADKIEAKLNKLQKKASETAELEKKKIAQEETKLKKIEAAKKKLRMELLERRKKLLEERKAKLEAAREAAKKAKEAALKFKETRRAENELRQNTQEIEQTEVAN
;
A
#
# COMPACT_ATOMS: atom_id res chain seq x y z
N MET A 1 8.20 -33.87 39.96
CA MET A 1 7.98 -33.42 38.57
C MET A 1 6.53 -33.67 38.11
N LYS A 2 5.53 -32.95 38.64
CA LYS A 2 4.11 -33.10 38.25
C LYS A 2 3.32 -31.77 38.26
N ARG A 3 3.97 -30.65 37.90
CA ARG A 3 3.35 -29.30 37.97
C ARG A 3 3.17 -28.59 36.61
N ASN A 4 3.64 -29.17 35.50
CA ASN A 4 3.65 -28.50 34.20
C ASN A 4 2.62 -29.02 33.18
N LEU A 5 1.72 -29.94 33.56
CA LEU A 5 0.76 -30.54 32.62
C LEU A 5 -0.60 -29.80 32.57
N TYR A 6 -0.94 -28.99 33.57
CA TYR A 6 -2.24 -28.31 33.64
C TYR A 6 -2.27 -26.92 32.99
N THR A 7 -1.12 -26.29 32.74
CA THR A 7 -1.05 -24.98 32.09
C THR A 7 -1.22 -25.05 30.57
N PHE A 8 -0.89 -26.20 29.96
CA PHE A 8 -1.05 -26.40 28.51
C PHE A 8 -2.52 -26.64 28.11
N THR A 9 -3.33 -27.24 28.98
CA THR A 9 -4.75 -27.52 28.70
C THR A 9 -5.62 -26.26 28.77
N PHE A 10 -5.28 -25.28 29.61
CA PHE A 10 -6.03 -24.02 29.72
C PHE A 10 -5.78 -23.07 28.53
N LEU A 11 -4.59 -23.11 27.90
CA LEU A 11 -4.28 -22.30 26.72
C LEU A 11 -5.00 -22.82 25.45
N LEU A 12 -5.24 -24.14 25.37
CA LEU A 12 -5.96 -24.74 24.24
C LEU A 12 -7.48 -24.47 24.28
N LEU A 13 -8.04 -24.26 25.48
CA LEU A 13 -9.49 -24.02 25.65
C LEU A 13 -9.90 -22.57 25.35
N PHE A 14 -8.97 -21.61 25.41
CA PHE A 14 -9.27 -20.19 25.15
C PHE A 14 -9.33 -19.83 23.65
N ILE A 15 -8.78 -20.67 22.77
CA ILE A 15 -8.80 -20.43 21.31
C ILE A 15 -10.16 -20.85 20.69
N LEU A 16 -10.96 -21.65 21.39
CA LEU A 16 -12.25 -22.16 20.87
C LEU A 16 -13.46 -21.25 21.16
N PHE A 17 -13.28 -20.16 21.92
CA PHE A 17 -14.36 -19.24 22.28
C PHE A 17 -14.01 -17.78 21.94
N SER A 18 -13.42 -17.53 20.78
CA SER A 18 -13.47 -16.19 20.20
C SER A 18 -14.94 -15.87 19.88
N PRO A 19 -15.55 -14.82 20.45
CA PRO A 19 -16.90 -14.41 20.09
C PRO A 19 -16.92 -14.15 18.58
N LYS A 20 -17.65 -14.97 17.82
CA LYS A 20 -17.87 -14.71 16.40
C LYS A 20 -18.51 -13.32 16.33
N ALA A 21 -17.87 -12.40 15.61
CA ALA A 21 -18.47 -11.10 15.36
C ALA A 21 -19.77 -11.35 14.61
N VAL A 22 -20.90 -11.15 15.28
CA VAL A 22 -22.21 -11.15 14.65
C VAL A 22 -22.48 -9.71 14.24
N PHE A 23 -22.77 -9.46 12.97
CA PHE A 23 -23.22 -8.14 12.57
C PHE A 23 -24.55 -7.83 13.27
N ALA A 24 -24.70 -6.61 13.75
CA ALA A 24 -25.85 -6.21 14.56
C ALA A 24 -27.17 -6.05 13.75
N SER A 25 -27.11 -6.15 12.41
CA SER A 25 -28.26 -5.97 11.52
C SER A 25 -28.68 -7.31 10.90
N ASP A 26 -29.95 -7.66 11.04
CA ASP A 26 -30.53 -8.82 10.36
C ASP A 26 -30.66 -8.54 8.86
N PHE A 27 -29.97 -9.35 8.06
CA PHE A 27 -30.04 -9.29 6.61
C PHE A 27 -31.44 -9.76 6.14
N PRO A 28 -32.21 -8.92 5.42
CA PRO A 28 -33.56 -9.26 4.98
C PRO A 28 -33.63 -10.59 4.21
N PRO A 29 -34.76 -11.31 4.28
CA PRO A 29 -34.94 -12.48 3.43
C PRO A 29 -34.86 -12.07 1.96
N VAL A 30 -34.19 -12.91 1.16
CA VAL A 30 -34.18 -12.81 -0.30
C VAL A 30 -34.99 -13.97 -0.85
N THR A 31 -35.63 -13.76 -1.99
CA THR A 31 -36.55 -14.73 -2.62
C THR A 31 -35.82 -15.93 -3.22
N SER A 32 -34.58 -15.74 -3.64
CA SER A 32 -33.75 -16.79 -4.24
C SER A 32 -32.96 -17.59 -3.20
N GLY A 33 -32.69 -18.85 -3.52
CA GLY A 33 -31.77 -19.70 -2.76
C GLY A 33 -30.31 -19.41 -3.10
N ALA A 34 -29.39 -19.70 -2.17
CA ALA A 34 -27.96 -19.64 -2.44
C ALA A 34 -27.54 -20.76 -3.42
N GLY A 35 -26.42 -20.54 -4.12
CA GLY A 35 -25.79 -21.58 -4.92
C GLY A 35 -25.44 -22.84 -4.10
N LEU A 36 -25.13 -23.93 -4.80
CA LEU A 36 -24.87 -25.22 -4.14
C LEU A 36 -23.64 -25.14 -3.23
N PHE A 37 -22.64 -24.36 -3.64
CA PHE A 37 -21.46 -24.07 -2.86
C PHE A 37 -21.38 -22.57 -2.59
N LEU A 38 -21.08 -22.21 -1.35
CA LEU A 38 -20.92 -20.83 -0.94
C LEU A 38 -19.52 -20.28 -1.31
N PRO A 39 -19.35 -18.95 -1.38
CA PRO A 39 -18.07 -18.30 -1.71
C PRO A 39 -16.89 -18.67 -0.78
N ASP A 40 -17.16 -19.09 0.44
CA ASP A 40 -16.16 -19.54 1.42
C ASP A 40 -15.72 -21.00 1.21
N SER A 41 -16.40 -21.75 0.34
CA SER A 41 -16.11 -23.15 0.03
C SER A 41 -14.97 -23.31 -0.98
N PRO A 42 -14.06 -24.29 -0.80
CA PRO A 42 -13.06 -24.63 -1.81
C PRO A 42 -13.68 -25.14 -3.12
N PHE A 43 -14.93 -25.58 -3.08
CA PHE A 43 -15.67 -26.08 -4.24
C PHE A 43 -16.52 -25.00 -4.94
N TYR A 44 -16.40 -23.73 -4.56
CA TYR A 44 -17.15 -22.63 -5.17
C TYR A 44 -16.93 -22.52 -6.70
N SER A 45 -15.77 -22.93 -7.19
CA SER A 45 -15.47 -23.00 -8.63
C SER A 45 -16.38 -23.97 -9.39
N LEU A 46 -16.90 -25.02 -8.74
CA LEU A 46 -17.86 -25.96 -9.34
C LEU A 46 -19.22 -25.31 -9.56
N ASP A 47 -19.67 -24.49 -8.61
CA ASP A 47 -20.91 -23.71 -8.77
C ASP A 47 -20.80 -22.76 -9.97
N LYS A 48 -19.67 -22.06 -10.09
CA LYS A 48 -19.37 -21.22 -11.25
C LYS A 48 -19.28 -21.99 -12.55
N LEU A 49 -18.76 -23.23 -12.54
CA LEU A 49 -18.74 -24.07 -13.73
C LEU A 49 -20.17 -24.47 -14.13
N TYR A 50 -21.01 -24.86 -13.17
CA TYR A 50 -22.41 -25.19 -13.42
C TYR A 50 -23.17 -24.00 -14.00
N GLN A 51 -22.98 -22.80 -13.47
CA GLN A 51 -23.60 -21.58 -14.01
C GLN A 51 -23.10 -21.26 -15.43
N LYS A 52 -21.81 -21.44 -15.73
CA LYS A 52 -21.29 -21.31 -17.10
C LYS A 52 -21.92 -22.30 -18.06
N VAL A 53 -22.15 -23.54 -17.62
CA VAL A 53 -22.87 -24.55 -18.40
C VAL A 53 -24.32 -24.11 -18.65
N LYS A 54 -25.02 -23.64 -17.62
CA LYS A 54 -26.39 -23.10 -17.73
C LYS A 54 -26.46 -21.93 -18.73
N LEU A 55 -25.51 -20.99 -18.66
CA LEU A 55 -25.37 -19.90 -19.63
C LEU A 55 -25.01 -20.40 -21.03
N GLY A 56 -24.22 -21.46 -21.15
CA GLY A 56 -23.88 -22.09 -22.44
C GLY A 56 -25.08 -22.73 -23.14
N PHE A 57 -26.09 -23.18 -22.38
CA PHE A 57 -27.36 -23.67 -22.92
C PHE A 57 -28.41 -22.57 -23.15
N ALA A 58 -28.17 -21.36 -22.65
CA ALA A 58 -28.99 -20.19 -22.94
C ALA A 58 -28.52 -19.55 -24.25
N PHE A 59 -28.95 -20.11 -25.38
CA PHE A 59 -28.42 -19.73 -26.70
C PHE A 59 -28.85 -18.34 -27.19
N THR A 60 -29.95 -17.79 -26.66
CA THR A 60 -30.45 -16.46 -27.04
C THR A 60 -30.09 -15.41 -25.97
N PRO A 61 -29.86 -14.15 -26.36
CA PRO A 61 -29.56 -13.09 -25.40
C PRO A 61 -30.65 -12.92 -24.34
N GLU A 62 -31.93 -13.01 -24.72
CA GLU A 62 -33.06 -12.99 -23.78
C GLU A 62 -32.93 -14.10 -22.71
N LYS A 63 -32.64 -15.34 -23.12
CA LYS A 63 -32.44 -16.45 -22.18
C LYS A 63 -31.20 -16.29 -21.33
N ARG A 64 -30.13 -15.70 -21.87
CA ARG A 64 -28.93 -15.40 -21.06
C ARG A 64 -29.25 -14.38 -19.99
N ALA A 65 -29.94 -13.30 -20.34
CA ALA A 65 -30.40 -12.30 -19.37
C ALA A 65 -31.31 -12.91 -18.29
N GLU A 66 -32.24 -13.80 -18.66
CA GLU A 66 -33.07 -14.53 -17.69
C GLU A 66 -32.23 -15.37 -16.72
N VAL A 67 -31.27 -16.15 -17.25
CA VAL A 67 -30.36 -16.96 -16.43
C VAL A 67 -29.49 -16.08 -15.53
N ARG A 68 -28.99 -14.94 -16.03
CA ARG A 68 -28.20 -14.01 -15.21
C ARG A 68 -29.03 -13.37 -14.11
N ASN A 69 -30.30 -13.06 -14.37
CA ASN A 69 -31.21 -12.56 -13.35
C ASN A 69 -31.42 -13.60 -12.22
N GLN A 70 -31.46 -14.89 -12.56
CA GLN A 70 -31.48 -15.96 -11.55
C GLN A 70 -30.17 -16.01 -10.75
N ILE A 71 -29.02 -15.87 -11.42
CA ILE A 71 -27.70 -15.84 -10.76
C ILE A 71 -27.57 -14.60 -9.85
N LEU A 72 -28.13 -13.44 -10.21
CA LEU A 72 -28.19 -12.27 -9.32
C LEU A 72 -28.86 -12.62 -7.99
N GLY A 73 -29.98 -13.33 -8.05
CA GLY A 73 -30.68 -13.82 -6.87
C GLY A 73 -29.83 -14.80 -6.05
N GLU A 74 -29.12 -15.73 -6.70
CA GLU A 74 -28.17 -16.64 -6.04
C GLU A 74 -27.08 -15.85 -5.30
N ARG A 75 -26.52 -14.81 -5.93
CA ARG A 75 -25.48 -13.95 -5.35
C ARG A 75 -25.98 -13.15 -4.15
N MET A 76 -27.22 -12.65 -4.19
CA MET A 76 -27.84 -12.01 -3.03
C MET A 76 -28.06 -12.96 -1.86
N ALA A 77 -28.43 -14.21 -2.15
CA ALA A 77 -28.60 -15.24 -1.12
C ALA A 77 -27.27 -15.69 -0.52
N GLU A 78 -26.23 -15.83 -1.33
CA GLU A 78 -24.87 -16.07 -0.85
C GLU A 78 -24.38 -14.91 0.00
N LEU A 79 -24.56 -13.66 -0.45
CA LEU A 79 -24.21 -12.47 0.29
C LEU A 79 -24.86 -12.46 1.68
N ARG A 80 -26.16 -12.79 1.76
CA ARG A 80 -26.88 -12.93 3.04
C ARG A 80 -26.20 -13.93 3.96
N VAL A 81 -25.82 -15.10 3.46
CA VAL A 81 -25.15 -16.14 4.25
C VAL A 81 -23.74 -15.69 4.67
N MET A 82 -22.97 -15.06 3.77
CA MET A 82 -21.63 -14.55 4.07
C MET A 82 -21.67 -13.43 5.11
N TYR A 83 -22.69 -12.56 5.01
CA TYR A 83 -22.96 -11.53 6.00
C TYR A 83 -23.26 -12.16 7.37
N ALA A 84 -24.18 -13.13 7.46
CA ALA A 84 -24.47 -13.82 8.71
C ALA A 84 -23.24 -14.51 9.36
N LYS A 85 -22.28 -14.95 8.55
CA LYS A 85 -21.01 -15.54 9.01
C LYS A 85 -19.92 -14.52 9.36
N ALA A 86 -20.14 -13.24 9.09
CA ALA A 86 -19.13 -12.19 9.11
C ALA A 86 -17.88 -12.49 8.27
N ASP A 87 -18.05 -13.24 7.18
CA ASP A 87 -16.97 -13.50 6.22
C ASP A 87 -16.83 -12.34 5.24
N ARG A 88 -15.93 -11.41 5.57
CA ARG A 88 -15.64 -10.23 4.72
C ARG A 88 -15.17 -10.60 3.32
N ARG A 89 -14.44 -11.70 3.16
CA ARG A 89 -13.96 -12.13 1.85
C ARG A 89 -15.13 -12.62 1.01
N GLY A 90 -15.98 -13.48 1.60
CA GLY A 90 -17.21 -13.94 0.98
C GLY A 90 -18.14 -12.81 0.59
N ILE A 91 -18.36 -11.84 1.50
CA ILE A 91 -19.18 -10.64 1.25
C ILE A 91 -18.67 -9.87 0.02
N ASN A 92 -17.38 -9.53 0.00
CA ASN A 92 -16.81 -8.76 -1.11
C ASN A 92 -16.88 -9.53 -2.43
N LEU A 93 -16.64 -10.84 -2.41
CA LEU A 93 -16.73 -11.68 -3.60
C LEU A 93 -18.17 -11.72 -4.14
N SER A 94 -19.16 -11.96 -3.28
CA SER A 94 -20.57 -11.96 -3.68
C SER A 94 -21.00 -10.59 -4.23
N LEU A 95 -20.56 -9.47 -3.64
CA LEU A 95 -20.89 -8.13 -4.15
C LEU A 95 -20.29 -7.85 -5.53
N ILE A 96 -19.02 -8.23 -5.74
CA ILE A 96 -18.37 -8.08 -7.05
C ILE A 96 -19.15 -8.88 -8.10
N GLU A 97 -19.38 -10.16 -7.83
CA GLU A 97 -20.05 -11.04 -8.78
C GLU A 97 -21.52 -10.64 -9.00
N LEU A 98 -22.22 -10.14 -7.98
CA LEU A 98 -23.55 -9.55 -8.11
C LEU A 98 -23.56 -8.38 -9.12
N THR A 99 -22.67 -7.40 -8.94
CA THR A 99 -22.60 -6.24 -9.85
C THR A 99 -22.13 -6.61 -11.26
N GLU A 100 -21.29 -7.63 -11.38
CA GLU A 100 -20.83 -8.13 -12.67
C GLU A 100 -21.97 -8.81 -13.44
N GLU A 101 -22.76 -9.66 -12.80
CA GLU A 101 -23.90 -10.32 -13.44
C GLU A 101 -25.02 -9.33 -13.80
N ALA A 102 -25.18 -8.23 -13.04
CA ALA A 102 -26.13 -7.16 -13.37
C ALA A 102 -25.77 -6.48 -14.70
N ARG A 103 -24.51 -6.06 -14.86
CA ARG A 103 -24.01 -5.46 -16.10
C ARG A 103 -24.10 -6.40 -17.29
N LYS A 104 -23.87 -7.70 -17.07
CA LYS A 104 -24.00 -8.69 -18.14
C LYS A 104 -25.47 -8.94 -18.52
N ALA A 105 -26.39 -8.95 -17.55
CA ALA A 105 -27.83 -9.06 -17.81
C ALA A 105 -28.32 -7.87 -18.64
N GLU A 106 -27.90 -6.66 -18.28
CA GLU A 106 -28.13 -5.42 -19.05
C GLU A 106 -27.61 -5.54 -20.50
N ALA A 107 -26.36 -6.02 -20.68
CA ALA A 107 -25.79 -6.20 -22.00
C ALA A 107 -26.58 -7.22 -22.85
N ASP A 108 -27.02 -8.33 -22.24
CA ASP A 108 -27.84 -9.33 -22.91
C ASP A 108 -29.25 -8.80 -23.25
N ILE A 109 -29.88 -7.97 -22.41
CA ILE A 109 -31.15 -7.28 -22.73
C ILE A 109 -30.97 -6.35 -23.94
N LYS A 110 -29.91 -5.54 -23.94
CA LYS A 110 -29.58 -4.63 -25.04
C LYS A 110 -29.34 -5.38 -26.36
N GLU A 111 -28.64 -6.51 -26.30
CA GLU A 111 -28.42 -7.38 -27.46
C GLU A 111 -29.75 -7.96 -27.98
N ALA A 112 -30.61 -8.47 -27.10
CA ALA A 112 -31.92 -9.00 -27.48
C ALA A 112 -32.80 -7.94 -28.17
N GLN A 113 -32.87 -6.72 -27.61
CA GLN A 113 -33.60 -5.62 -28.24
C GLN A 113 -33.01 -5.24 -29.60
N ALA A 114 -31.68 -5.22 -29.76
CA ALA A 114 -31.02 -4.93 -31.03
C ALA A 114 -31.33 -5.99 -32.12
N LEU A 115 -31.68 -7.22 -31.72
CA LEU A 115 -32.17 -8.28 -32.60
C LEU A 115 -33.69 -8.17 -32.89
N GLY A 116 -34.36 -7.14 -32.39
CA GLY A 116 -35.80 -6.93 -32.58
C GLY A 116 -36.69 -7.80 -31.70
N ILE A 117 -36.15 -8.41 -30.64
CA ILE A 117 -36.92 -9.17 -29.65
C ILE A 117 -37.55 -8.15 -28.69
N ASP A 118 -38.84 -8.30 -28.40
CA ASP A 118 -39.49 -7.51 -27.34
C ASP A 118 -38.98 -7.98 -25.97
N VAL A 119 -38.21 -7.13 -25.30
CA VAL A 119 -37.62 -7.42 -23.99
C VAL A 119 -38.36 -6.74 -22.84
N SER A 120 -39.49 -6.07 -23.07
CA SER A 120 -40.16 -5.23 -22.06
C SER A 120 -40.45 -5.97 -20.75
N VAL A 121 -41.01 -7.17 -20.82
CA VAL A 121 -41.29 -8.02 -19.65
C VAL A 121 -40.01 -8.46 -18.93
N LEU A 122 -38.98 -8.82 -19.69
CA LEU A 122 -37.69 -9.23 -19.14
C LEU A 122 -36.97 -8.06 -18.47
N ALA A 123 -36.96 -6.89 -19.12
CA ALA A 123 -36.42 -5.65 -18.59
C ALA A 123 -37.13 -5.26 -17.29
N LYS A 124 -38.47 -5.35 -17.24
CA LYS A 124 -39.24 -5.11 -16.01
C LYS A 124 -38.78 -6.02 -14.87
N ASN A 125 -38.72 -7.33 -15.11
CA ASN A 125 -38.30 -8.29 -14.09
C ASN A 125 -36.87 -8.03 -13.57
N VAL A 126 -35.94 -7.65 -14.46
CA VAL A 126 -34.57 -7.31 -14.06
C VAL A 126 -34.54 -5.98 -13.30
N ASN A 127 -35.26 -4.97 -13.77
CA ASN A 127 -35.39 -3.66 -13.11
C ASN A 127 -35.91 -3.78 -11.67
N ASP A 128 -37.00 -4.53 -11.49
CA ASP A 128 -37.65 -4.73 -10.19
C ASP A 128 -36.71 -5.45 -9.22
N ASN A 129 -36.03 -6.51 -9.67
CA ASN A 129 -35.04 -7.22 -8.86
C ASN A 129 -33.84 -6.33 -8.49
N LEU A 130 -33.33 -5.52 -9.43
CA LEU A 130 -32.23 -4.59 -9.16
C LEU A 130 -32.64 -3.56 -8.11
N ARG A 131 -33.87 -3.01 -8.18
CA ARG A 131 -34.43 -2.12 -7.16
C ARG A 131 -34.48 -2.80 -5.79
N ASP A 132 -35.08 -3.98 -5.70
CA ASP A 132 -35.21 -4.72 -4.45
C ASP A 132 -33.85 -4.99 -3.81
N TYR A 133 -32.88 -5.43 -4.61
CA TYR A 133 -31.53 -5.71 -4.13
C TYR A 133 -30.83 -4.43 -3.65
N ARG A 134 -30.98 -3.31 -4.35
CA ARG A 134 -30.45 -2.00 -3.88
C ARG A 134 -31.04 -1.60 -2.53
N MET A 135 -32.35 -1.73 -2.34
CA MET A 135 -33.00 -1.41 -1.07
C MET A 135 -32.46 -2.29 0.06
N ILE A 136 -32.29 -3.59 -0.19
CA ILE A 136 -31.70 -4.53 0.77
C ILE A 136 -30.26 -4.12 1.11
N LEU A 137 -29.41 -3.87 0.11
CA LEU A 137 -28.01 -3.48 0.33
C LEU A 137 -27.91 -2.16 1.13
N SER A 138 -28.76 -1.20 0.81
CA SER A 138 -28.80 0.10 1.50
C SER A 138 -29.22 -0.06 2.96
N LYS A 139 -30.25 -0.86 3.25
CA LYS A 139 -30.67 -1.15 4.62
C LYS A 139 -29.60 -1.91 5.41
N VAL A 140 -28.93 -2.88 4.78
CA VAL A 140 -27.88 -3.67 5.44
C VAL A 140 -26.62 -2.82 5.69
N SER A 141 -26.30 -1.87 4.82
CA SER A 141 -25.14 -0.99 4.98
C SER A 141 -25.26 -0.08 6.21
N GLU A 142 -26.49 0.27 6.61
CA GLU A 142 -26.73 1.13 7.78
C GLU A 142 -26.19 0.53 9.09
N GLY A 143 -26.25 -0.79 9.24
CA GLY A 143 -25.80 -1.53 10.42
C GLY A 143 -24.47 -2.28 10.26
N ALA A 144 -23.83 -2.18 9.09
CA ALA A 144 -22.56 -2.85 8.82
C ALA A 144 -21.33 -2.09 9.38
N THR A 145 -20.19 -2.78 9.50
CA THR A 145 -18.91 -2.11 9.81
C THR A 145 -18.51 -1.16 8.68
N SER A 146 -17.68 -0.14 8.96
CA SER A 146 -17.41 0.94 7.99
C SER A 146 -16.85 0.47 6.64
N ASP A 147 -16.07 -0.61 6.63
CA ASP A 147 -15.53 -1.22 5.41
C ASP A 147 -16.59 -1.98 4.64
N VAL A 148 -17.38 -2.83 5.32
CA VAL A 148 -18.49 -3.58 4.69
C VAL A 148 -19.60 -2.64 4.22
N SER A 149 -19.94 -1.62 5.00
CA SER A 149 -20.91 -0.56 4.65
C SER A 149 -20.53 0.13 3.35
N LEU A 150 -19.25 0.50 3.16
CA LEU A 150 -18.79 1.14 1.93
C LEU A 150 -18.90 0.20 0.72
N SER A 151 -18.56 -1.08 0.89
CA SER A 151 -18.72 -2.07 -0.20
C SER A 151 -20.18 -2.30 -0.57
N LEU A 152 -21.09 -2.37 0.41
CA LEU A 152 -22.53 -2.49 0.19
C LEU A 152 -23.11 -1.26 -0.53
N GLU A 153 -22.72 -0.06 -0.11
CA GLU A 153 -23.11 1.21 -0.75
C GLU A 153 -22.60 1.25 -2.20
N SER A 154 -21.32 0.94 -2.43
CA SER A 154 -20.74 0.92 -3.78
C SER A 154 -21.41 -0.09 -4.71
N ALA A 155 -21.82 -1.24 -4.17
CA ALA A 155 -22.57 -2.24 -4.94
C ALA A 155 -23.99 -1.74 -5.24
N SER A 156 -24.68 -1.13 -4.27
CA SER A 156 -26.00 -0.51 -4.46
C SER A 156 -25.98 0.54 -5.59
N GLU A 157 -24.98 1.41 -5.62
CA GLU A 157 -24.80 2.39 -6.70
C GLU A 157 -24.49 1.73 -8.06
N SER A 158 -23.71 0.64 -8.06
CA SER A 158 -23.45 -0.11 -9.29
C SER A 158 -24.72 -0.78 -9.84
N LEU A 159 -25.59 -1.27 -8.96
CA LEU A 159 -26.89 -1.80 -9.37
C LEU A 159 -27.83 -0.70 -9.86
N LEU A 160 -27.78 0.52 -9.29
CA LEU A 160 -28.53 1.68 -9.81
C LEU A 160 -28.15 1.98 -11.25
N ALA A 161 -26.84 2.01 -11.54
CA ALA A 161 -26.36 2.28 -12.89
C ALA A 161 -26.91 1.27 -13.91
N SER A 162 -26.88 -0.03 -13.59
CA SER A 162 -27.48 -1.05 -14.46
C SER A 162 -29.00 -0.96 -14.52
N LYS A 163 -29.67 -0.59 -13.42
CA LYS A 163 -31.13 -0.38 -13.39
C LYS A 163 -31.54 0.70 -14.38
N ILE A 164 -30.91 1.89 -14.31
CA ILE A 164 -31.18 3.02 -15.23
C ILE A 164 -31.04 2.60 -16.70
N ILE A 165 -30.05 1.77 -17.03
CA ILE A 165 -29.88 1.30 -18.41
C ILE A 165 -30.96 0.28 -18.80
N VAL A 166 -31.39 -0.58 -17.87
CA VAL A 166 -32.49 -1.52 -18.09
C VAL A 166 -33.84 -0.79 -18.28
N GLU A 167 -34.02 0.38 -17.65
CA GLU A 167 -35.23 1.20 -17.78
C GLU A 167 -35.49 1.68 -19.20
N ASP A 168 -34.44 1.92 -20.00
CA ASP A 168 -34.55 2.31 -21.42
C ASP A 168 -35.31 1.27 -22.27
N PHE A 169 -35.44 0.04 -21.76
CA PHE A 169 -36.10 -1.08 -22.45
C PHE A 169 -37.48 -1.41 -21.89
N LEU A 170 -38.00 -0.63 -20.94
CA LEU A 170 -39.34 -0.79 -20.40
C LEU A 170 -40.40 -0.25 -21.37
N ASN A 171 -41.64 -0.73 -21.23
CA ASN A 171 -42.76 -0.04 -21.84
C ASN A 171 -43.04 1.27 -21.07
N THR A 172 -43.79 2.19 -21.68
CA THR A 172 -44.04 3.52 -21.10
C THR A 172 -44.67 3.46 -19.71
N GLN A 173 -45.59 2.54 -19.47
CA GLN A 173 -46.26 2.42 -18.17
C GLN A 173 -45.29 1.95 -17.08
N ASP A 174 -44.50 0.91 -17.36
CA ASP A 174 -43.52 0.38 -16.42
C ASP A 174 -42.37 1.37 -16.17
N TYR A 175 -41.99 2.17 -17.18
CA TYR A 175 -41.00 3.25 -17.01
C TYR A 175 -41.52 4.33 -16.06
N GLU A 176 -42.75 4.81 -16.24
CA GLU A 176 -43.35 5.79 -15.33
C GLU A 176 -43.46 5.25 -13.90
N GLU A 177 -43.85 3.98 -13.74
CA GLU A 177 -43.87 3.31 -12.45
C GLU A 177 -42.47 3.22 -11.83
N ALA A 178 -41.45 2.83 -12.60
CA ALA A 178 -40.06 2.73 -12.14
C ALA A 178 -39.51 4.07 -11.66
N VAL A 179 -39.77 5.16 -12.39
CA VAL A 179 -39.38 6.53 -12.01
C VAL A 179 -40.08 6.98 -10.72
N ASN A 180 -41.38 6.73 -10.60
CA ASN A 180 -42.14 7.09 -9.40
C ASN A 180 -41.64 6.32 -8.16
N ASN A 181 -41.38 5.03 -8.34
CA ASN A 181 -40.81 4.17 -7.30
C ASN A 181 -39.42 4.65 -6.86
N ASP A 182 -38.56 5.06 -7.80
CA ASP A 182 -37.24 5.61 -7.47
C ASP A 182 -37.33 6.94 -6.73
N LEU A 183 -38.26 7.81 -7.10
CA LEU A 183 -38.51 9.05 -6.36
C LEU A 183 -38.98 8.77 -4.94
N GLU A 184 -39.86 7.80 -4.73
CA GLU A 184 -40.31 7.39 -3.41
C GLU A 184 -39.16 6.76 -2.58
N ASP A 185 -38.38 5.88 -3.18
CA ASP A 185 -37.22 5.26 -2.55
C ASP A 185 -36.16 6.30 -2.19
N GLU A 186 -35.86 7.24 -3.08
CA GLU A 186 -34.96 8.35 -2.80
C GLU A 186 -35.50 9.28 -1.73
N LEU A 187 -36.80 9.57 -1.70
CA LEU A 187 -37.39 10.41 -0.66
C LEU A 187 -37.31 9.71 0.70
N ASN A 188 -37.63 8.42 0.77
CA ASN A 188 -37.49 7.62 1.97
C ASN A 188 -36.02 7.47 2.41
N THR A 189 -35.11 7.27 1.46
CA THR A 189 -33.68 7.06 1.73
C THR A 189 -32.95 8.37 2.02
N ASN A 190 -33.30 9.49 1.39
CA ASN A 190 -32.64 10.79 1.57
C ASN A 190 -33.23 11.58 2.75
N VAL A 191 -34.54 11.53 3.03
CA VAL A 191 -35.10 12.23 4.20
C VAL A 191 -34.65 11.59 5.52
N LEU A 192 -34.57 10.26 5.59
CA LEU A 192 -34.04 9.54 6.76
C LEU A 192 -32.51 9.37 6.71
N GLY A 193 -31.93 9.27 5.51
CA GLY A 193 -30.50 9.02 5.32
C GLY A 193 -29.63 10.27 5.26
N VAL A 194 -30.11 11.48 4.91
CA VAL A 194 -29.26 12.68 4.90
C VAL A 194 -28.80 13.04 6.31
N SER A 195 -29.66 12.98 7.32
CA SER A 195 -29.26 13.17 8.73
C SER A 195 -28.26 12.09 9.14
N THR A 196 -28.57 10.82 8.88
CA THR A 196 -27.77 9.68 9.32
C THR A 196 -26.42 9.57 8.59
N ARG A 197 -26.37 9.94 7.30
CA ARG A 197 -25.17 9.99 6.47
C ARG A 197 -24.33 11.22 6.81
N ALA A 198 -24.93 12.38 7.08
CA ALA A 198 -24.20 13.55 7.57
C ALA A 198 -23.51 13.24 8.90
N ASP A 199 -24.23 12.63 9.86
CA ASP A 199 -23.66 12.22 11.15
C ASP A 199 -22.54 11.18 10.98
N LYS A 200 -22.71 10.21 10.06
CA LYS A 200 -21.67 9.21 9.74
C LYS A 200 -20.47 9.83 9.03
N ILE A 201 -20.68 10.77 8.12
CA ILE A 201 -19.62 11.49 7.40
C ILE A 201 -18.86 12.37 8.38
N GLU A 202 -19.54 13.08 9.27
CA GLU A 202 -18.93 13.88 10.33
C GLU A 202 -18.11 12.99 11.28
N ALA A 203 -18.65 11.84 11.70
CA ALA A 203 -17.91 10.87 12.51
C ALA A 203 -16.67 10.29 11.78
N LYS A 204 -16.77 10.03 10.47
CA LYS A 204 -15.65 9.57 9.63
C LYS A 204 -14.60 10.68 9.44
N LEU A 205 -15.01 11.92 9.19
CA LEU A 205 -14.14 13.10 9.08
C LEU A 205 -13.40 13.34 10.39
N ASN A 206 -14.08 13.27 11.53
CA ASN A 206 -13.46 13.40 12.85
C ASN A 206 -12.41 12.30 13.10
N LYS A 207 -12.69 11.04 12.70
CA LYS A 207 -11.71 9.95 12.78
C LYS A 207 -10.52 10.15 11.84
N LEU A 208 -10.74 10.63 10.62
CA LEU A 208 -9.68 10.92 9.66
C LEU A 208 -8.82 12.08 10.12
N GLN A 209 -9.42 13.16 10.63
CA GLN A 209 -8.72 14.30 11.20
C GLN A 209 -7.87 13.89 12.41
N LYS A 210 -8.41 13.03 13.29
CA LYS A 210 -7.66 12.47 14.41
C LYS A 210 -6.45 11.65 13.93
N LYS A 211 -6.64 10.75 12.97
CA LYS A 211 -5.54 9.96 12.39
C LYS A 211 -4.49 10.85 11.71
N ALA A 212 -4.93 11.85 10.94
CA ALA A 212 -4.05 12.80 10.27
C ALA A 212 -3.21 13.59 11.27
N SER A 213 -3.82 14.03 12.38
CA SER A 213 -3.14 14.69 13.49
C SER A 213 -2.11 13.77 14.17
N GLU A 214 -2.49 12.52 14.46
CA GLU A 214 -1.59 11.51 15.03
C GLU A 214 -0.39 11.21 14.10
N THR A 215 -0.61 11.10 12.78
CA THR A 215 0.47 10.93 11.80
C THR A 215 1.37 12.17 11.71
N ALA A 216 0.79 13.38 11.75
CA ALA A 216 1.57 14.61 11.73
C ALA A 216 2.42 14.77 13.00
N GLU A 217 1.92 14.36 14.17
CA GLU A 217 2.72 14.32 15.40
C GLU A 217 3.85 13.28 15.33
N LEU A 218 3.58 12.10 14.77
CA LEU A 218 4.59 11.06 14.55
C LEU A 218 5.69 11.53 13.61
N GLU A 219 5.34 12.20 12.50
CA GLU A 219 6.31 12.76 11.57
C GLU A 219 7.11 13.90 12.20
N LYS A 220 6.48 14.82 12.94
CA LYS A 220 7.19 15.85 13.72
C LYS A 220 8.19 15.25 14.71
N LYS A 221 7.82 14.16 15.40
CA LYS A 221 8.72 13.43 16.30
C LYS A 221 9.89 12.79 15.54
N LYS A 222 9.65 12.19 14.36
CA LYS A 222 10.71 11.63 13.52
C LYS A 222 11.67 12.70 13.01
N ILE A 223 11.14 13.82 12.51
CA ILE A 223 11.94 14.96 12.04
C ILE A 223 12.80 15.51 13.19
N ALA A 224 12.23 15.72 14.38
CA ALA A 224 13.00 16.17 15.55
C ALA A 224 14.10 15.16 15.97
N GLN A 225 13.84 13.85 15.85
CA GLN A 225 14.85 12.82 16.08
C GLN A 225 15.95 12.82 15.01
N GLU A 226 15.62 13.09 13.76
CA GLU A 226 16.59 13.20 12.67
C GLU A 226 17.44 14.48 12.79
N GLU A 227 16.82 15.62 13.11
CA GLU A 227 17.53 16.87 13.39
C GLU A 227 18.52 16.72 14.55
N THR A 228 18.12 16.05 15.63
CA THR A 228 19.03 15.80 16.76
C THR A 228 20.17 14.84 16.39
N LYS A 229 19.93 13.83 15.53
CA LYS A 229 20.99 12.98 14.98
C LYS A 229 21.95 13.77 14.06
N LEU A 230 21.41 14.63 13.19
CA LEU A 230 22.20 15.49 12.29
C LEU A 230 23.09 16.45 13.08
N LYS A 231 22.56 17.13 14.11
CA LYS A 231 23.35 18.00 15.00
C LYS A 231 24.49 17.25 15.70
N LYS A 232 24.26 15.99 16.14
CA LYS A 232 25.31 15.14 16.71
C LYS A 232 26.38 14.77 15.68
N ILE A 233 26.00 14.46 14.45
CA ILE A 233 26.92 14.15 13.35
C ILE A 233 27.77 15.37 12.99
N GLU A 234 27.17 16.56 12.91
CA GLU A 234 27.90 17.80 12.64
C GLU A 234 28.90 18.13 13.76
N ALA A 235 28.49 17.99 15.02
CA ALA A 235 29.38 18.17 16.15
C ALA A 235 30.56 17.18 16.13
N ALA A 236 30.30 15.91 15.81
CA ALA A 236 31.34 14.88 15.66
C ALA A 236 32.30 15.20 14.49
N LYS A 237 31.78 15.62 13.33
CA LYS A 237 32.60 16.06 12.19
C LYS A 237 33.47 17.27 12.53
N LYS A 238 32.92 18.24 13.27
CA LYS A 238 33.68 19.41 13.74
C LYS A 238 34.81 19.02 14.68
N LYS A 239 34.56 18.09 15.62
CA LYS A 239 35.59 17.54 16.51
C LYS A 239 36.70 16.82 15.74
N LEU A 240 36.34 15.95 14.80
CA LEU A 240 37.29 15.24 13.94
C LEU A 240 38.15 16.21 13.11
N ARG A 241 37.56 17.29 12.59
CA ARG A 241 38.29 18.33 11.84
C ARG A 241 39.32 19.03 12.72
N MET A 242 38.99 19.34 13.97
CA MET A 242 39.93 19.94 14.92
C MET A 242 41.09 19.01 15.25
N GLU A 243 40.81 17.72 15.47
CA GLU A 243 41.84 16.71 15.74
C GLU A 243 42.79 16.52 14.55
N LEU A 244 42.26 16.47 13.33
CA LEU A 244 43.08 16.41 12.10
C LEU A 244 43.95 17.67 11.93
N LEU A 245 43.44 18.85 12.28
CA LEU A 245 44.21 20.09 12.25
C LEU A 245 45.34 20.08 13.26
N GLU A 246 45.11 19.61 14.49
CA GLU A 246 46.15 19.45 15.50
C GLU A 246 47.21 18.44 15.06
N ARG A 247 46.81 17.29 14.51
CA ARG A 247 47.73 16.29 13.97
C ARG A 247 48.56 16.84 12.83
N ARG A 248 47.95 17.63 11.93
CA ARG A 248 48.65 18.31 10.83
C ARG A 248 49.66 19.34 11.34
N LYS A 249 49.32 20.11 12.39
CA LYS A 249 50.25 21.05 13.05
C LYS A 249 51.46 20.30 13.63
N LYS A 250 51.24 19.21 14.38
CA LYS A 250 52.33 18.37 14.92
C LYS A 250 53.25 17.84 13.82
N LEU A 251 52.68 17.31 12.74
CA LEU A 251 53.47 16.81 11.59
C LEU A 251 54.29 17.92 10.91
N LEU A 252 53.76 19.16 10.84
CA LEU A 252 54.50 20.28 10.28
C LEU A 252 55.67 20.69 11.17
N GLU A 253 55.50 20.71 12.49
CA GLU A 253 56.58 20.99 13.44
C GLU A 253 57.66 19.90 13.39
N GLU A 254 57.27 18.61 13.33
CA GLU A 254 58.23 17.50 13.12
C GLU A 254 58.99 17.64 11.80
N ARG A 255 58.32 18.04 10.72
CA ARG A 255 58.97 18.27 9.42
C ARG A 255 59.93 19.45 9.47
N LYS A 256 59.56 20.56 10.13
CA LYS A 256 60.46 21.71 10.32
C LYS A 256 61.71 21.28 11.10
N ALA A 257 61.55 20.58 12.22
CA ALA A 257 62.68 20.09 13.02
C ALA A 257 63.60 19.16 12.20
N LYS A 258 63.02 18.24 11.42
CA LYS A 258 63.81 17.37 10.52
C LYS A 258 64.54 18.16 9.42
N LEU A 259 63.91 19.20 8.88
CA LEU A 259 64.51 20.05 7.85
C LEU A 259 65.64 20.92 8.41
N GLU A 260 65.48 21.44 9.63
CA GLU A 260 66.55 22.13 10.36
C GLU A 260 67.73 21.20 10.65
N ALA A 261 67.46 19.98 11.14
CA ALA A 261 68.51 18.98 11.35
C ALA A 261 69.25 18.64 10.04
N ALA A 262 68.52 18.51 8.91
CA ALA A 262 69.11 18.29 7.60
C ALA A 262 69.95 19.49 7.11
N ARG A 263 69.51 20.74 7.37
CA ARG A 263 70.27 21.95 7.06
C ARG A 263 71.57 22.04 7.86
N GLU A 264 71.52 21.74 9.15
CA GLU A 264 72.70 21.68 10.00
C GLU A 264 73.68 20.59 9.53
N ALA A 265 73.18 19.40 9.17
CA ALA A 265 74.01 18.35 8.58
C ALA A 265 74.66 18.78 7.26
N ALA A 266 73.91 19.45 6.37
CA ALA A 266 74.42 19.98 5.11
C ALA A 266 75.49 21.07 5.32
N LYS A 267 75.30 21.95 6.31
CA LYS A 267 76.29 22.98 6.68
C LYS A 267 77.59 22.33 7.15
N LYS A 268 77.51 21.33 8.04
CA LYS A 268 78.68 20.55 8.49
C LYS A 268 79.38 19.84 7.33
N ALA A 269 78.63 19.24 6.40
CA ALA A 269 79.19 18.60 5.22
C ALA A 269 79.92 19.60 4.31
N LYS A 270 79.36 20.81 4.12
CA LYS A 270 80.00 21.90 3.37
C LYS A 270 81.29 22.37 4.03
N GLU A 271 81.29 22.55 5.35
CA GLU A 271 82.50 22.91 6.12
C GLU A 271 83.58 21.81 6.01
N ALA A 272 83.20 20.54 6.09
CA ALA A 272 84.12 19.41 5.90
C ALA A 272 84.70 19.37 4.48
N ALA A 273 83.88 19.61 3.45
CA ALA A 273 84.34 19.67 2.06
C ALA A 273 85.30 20.85 1.80
N LEU A 274 85.07 22.01 2.42
CA LEU A 274 85.99 23.15 2.36
C LEU A 274 87.33 22.81 3.00
N LYS A 275 87.33 22.24 4.21
CA LYS A 275 88.56 21.77 4.88
C LYS A 275 89.33 20.76 4.02
N PHE A 276 88.64 19.78 3.43
CA PHE A 276 89.26 18.81 2.53
C PHE A 276 89.91 19.48 1.30
N LYS A 277 89.28 20.50 0.72
CA LYS A 277 89.84 21.28 -0.40
C LYS A 277 91.09 22.07 0.01
N GLU A 278 91.09 22.65 1.21
CA GLU A 278 92.27 23.33 1.78
C GLU A 278 93.41 22.34 2.03
N THR A 279 93.13 21.17 2.62
CA THR A 279 94.13 20.11 2.82
C THR A 279 94.72 19.64 1.50
N ARG A 280 93.90 19.48 0.45
CA ARG A 280 94.38 19.09 -0.89
C ARG A 280 95.24 20.16 -1.55
N ARG A 281 94.95 21.45 -1.32
CA ARG A 281 95.81 22.55 -1.79
C ARG A 281 97.16 22.53 -1.09
N ALA A 282 97.16 22.41 0.24
CA ALA A 282 98.39 22.29 1.01
C ALA A 282 99.21 21.06 0.59
N GLU A 283 98.57 19.92 0.32
CA GLU A 283 99.25 18.73 -0.21
C GLU A 283 99.88 19.00 -1.58
N ASN A 284 99.17 19.67 -2.49
CA ASN A 284 99.71 20.02 -3.81
C ASN A 284 100.86 21.03 -3.72
N GLU A 285 100.77 22.04 -2.84
CA GLU A 285 101.84 23.01 -2.59
C GLU A 285 103.08 22.31 -2.01
N LEU A 286 102.90 21.39 -1.05
CA LEU A 286 103.98 20.55 -0.54
C LEU A 286 104.64 19.72 -1.65
N ARG A 287 103.85 19.12 -2.55
CA ARG A 287 104.37 18.37 -3.70
C ARG A 287 105.16 19.27 -4.65
N GLN A 288 104.66 20.48 -4.96
CA GLN A 288 105.38 21.44 -5.81
C GLN A 288 106.69 21.89 -5.17
N ASN A 289 106.68 22.26 -3.90
CA ASN A 289 107.90 22.64 -3.18
C ASN A 289 108.90 21.48 -3.12
N THR A 290 108.43 20.24 -2.96
CA THR A 290 109.31 19.05 -2.99
C THR A 290 109.96 18.89 -4.37
N GLN A 291 109.20 19.08 -5.46
CA GLN A 291 109.72 19.04 -6.82
C GLN A 291 110.69 20.20 -7.13
N GLU A 292 110.45 21.39 -6.58
CA GLU A 292 111.36 22.54 -6.73
C GLU A 292 112.70 22.32 -6.00
N ILE A 293 112.66 21.72 -4.79
CA ILE A 293 113.87 21.32 -4.04
C ILE A 293 114.65 20.26 -4.83
N GLU A 294 113.98 19.23 -5.35
CA GLU A 294 114.60 18.20 -6.18
C GLU A 294 115.24 18.79 -7.46
N GLN A 295 114.64 19.83 -8.06
CA GLN A 295 115.21 20.50 -9.24
C GLN A 295 116.37 21.45 -8.93
N THR A 296 116.37 22.09 -7.75
CA THR A 296 117.48 22.95 -7.31
C THR A 296 118.69 22.15 -6.83
N GLU A 297 118.51 20.94 -6.31
CA GLU A 297 119.62 20.01 -6.00
C GLU A 297 120.30 19.44 -7.25
N VAL A 298 119.64 19.41 -8.41
CA VAL A 298 120.22 18.93 -9.68
C VAL A 298 120.98 20.04 -10.44
N ALA A 299 120.78 21.31 -10.07
CA ALA A 299 121.39 22.47 -10.74
C ALA A 299 122.64 23.04 -10.03
N ASN A 300 123.00 22.51 -8.85
CA ASN A 300 124.26 22.79 -8.14
C ASN A 300 125.22 21.59 -8.25
#